data_AF-A0A6P8CP04-F1
#
_entry.id   AF-A0A6P8CP04-F1
#
_cell.length_a   1.000
_cell.length_b   1.000
_cell.length_c   1.000
_cell.angle_alpha   90.00
_cell.angle_beta   90.00
_cell.angle_gamma   90.00
#
_symmetry.space_group_name_H-M   'P 1'
#
loop_
_entity.id
_entity.type
_entity.pdbx_description
1 polymer ?
#
loop_
_entity_poly.entity_id
_entity_poly.type
_entity_poly.pdbx_seq_one_letter_code
_entity_poly.pdbx_strand_id
1 'polypeptide(L)'
;MHDQLKDLGREIVRKENYGQPGKRSRLWYYEEAKDVLDNSEGTENVLAFHLDFRVGFEDCHFTGEQFRKLSKLRFLHLHCDALEGNFDGCLSNLRWLSLHSSILMNQMPMPANLNLKNIVVLELTSCDVRDGWDSIQMAVKLKVLSLRHCHYITRTPDFSRFTNLESLSFENCHQLEVIASSIGRLKSLAFLNLSFLSQH
;
A
#
# COMPACT_ATOMS: atom_id res chain seq x y z
N MET A 1 13.34 2.72 16.15
CA MET A 1 14.52 2.36 15.33
C MET A 1 15.42 3.58 15.26
N HIS A 2 16.68 3.45 15.66
CA HIS A 2 17.65 4.57 15.72
C HIS A 2 18.01 5.03 14.30
N ASP A 3 18.05 6.34 14.03
CA ASP A 3 18.23 6.86 12.67
C ASP A 3 19.59 6.46 12.05
N GLN A 4 20.63 6.33 12.88
CA GLN A 4 21.94 5.80 12.44
C GLN A 4 21.87 4.40 11.81
N LEU A 5 20.98 3.52 12.31
CA LEU A 5 20.81 2.18 11.74
C LEU A 5 20.10 2.23 10.38
N LYS A 6 19.16 3.18 10.22
CA LYS A 6 18.49 3.41 8.93
C LYS A 6 19.50 3.91 7.89
N ASP A 7 20.32 4.89 8.27
CA ASP A 7 21.30 5.49 7.37
C ASP A 7 22.38 4.49 6.96
N LEU A 8 22.88 3.69 7.91
CA LEU A 8 23.79 2.58 7.58
C LEU A 8 23.15 1.60 6.60
N GLY A 9 21.90 1.21 6.82
CA GLY A 9 21.16 0.31 5.93
C GLY A 9 20.97 0.89 4.52
N ARG A 10 20.68 2.19 4.41
CA ARG A 10 20.57 2.91 3.13
C ARG A 10 21.90 2.97 2.40
N GLU A 11 22.99 3.27 3.12
CA GLU A 11 24.32 3.33 2.53
C GLU A 11 24.78 1.96 2.00
N ILE A 12 24.51 0.86 2.72
CA ILE A 12 24.78 -0.50 2.23
C ILE A 12 24.09 -0.73 0.88
N VAL A 13 22.80 -0.37 0.77
CA VAL A 13 22.04 -0.52 -0.47
C VAL A 13 22.59 0.38 -1.58
N ARG A 14 22.99 1.62 -1.24
CA ARG A 14 23.61 2.55 -2.19
C ARG A 14 24.88 1.95 -2.80
N LYS A 15 25.66 1.17 -2.02
CA LYS A 15 26.87 0.49 -2.50
C LYS A 15 26.60 -0.68 -3.44
N GLU A 16 25.40 -1.25 -3.47
CA GLU A 16 25.05 -2.35 -4.37
C GLU A 16 25.20 -1.92 -5.84
N ASN A 17 24.81 -0.67 -6.15
CA ASN A 17 25.06 -0.06 -7.45
C ASN A 17 24.98 1.48 -7.37
N TYR A 18 26.11 2.15 -7.23
CA TYR A 18 26.14 3.61 -7.08
C TYR A 18 25.54 4.35 -8.28
N GLY A 19 25.87 3.92 -9.51
CA GLY A 19 25.49 4.65 -10.73
C GLY A 19 24.13 4.27 -11.33
N GLN A 20 23.51 3.18 -10.86
CA GLN A 20 22.24 2.68 -11.42
C GLN A 20 21.27 2.30 -10.29
N PRO A 21 20.52 3.27 -9.73
CA PRO A 21 19.59 3.03 -8.64
C PRO A 21 18.60 1.89 -8.93
N GLY A 22 18.07 1.81 -10.16
CA GLY A 22 17.13 0.76 -10.57
C GLY A 22 17.67 -0.68 -10.52
N LYS A 23 18.99 -0.88 -10.33
CA LYS A 23 19.62 -2.20 -10.15
C LYS A 23 19.87 -2.57 -8.69
N ARG A 24 19.63 -1.66 -7.74
CA ARG A 24 19.74 -1.90 -6.30
C ARG A 24 18.56 -2.75 -5.82
N SER A 25 18.72 -3.36 -4.65
CA SER A 25 17.69 -4.18 -4.02
C SER A 25 16.55 -3.35 -3.43
N ARG A 26 16.79 -2.07 -3.11
CA ARG A 26 15.82 -1.20 -2.46
C ARG A 26 16.01 0.26 -2.92
N LEU A 27 14.91 0.99 -3.01
CA LEU A 27 14.88 2.41 -3.35
C LEU A 27 14.14 3.18 -2.25
N TRP A 28 14.80 4.19 -1.67
CA TRP A 28 14.32 4.92 -0.48
C TRP A 28 14.37 6.44 -0.62
N TYR A 29 15.25 6.95 -1.49
CA TYR A 29 15.36 8.38 -1.76
C TYR A 29 14.35 8.73 -2.83
N TYR A 30 13.50 9.71 -2.54
CA TYR A 30 12.36 10.07 -3.39
C TYR A 30 12.80 10.37 -4.82
N GLU A 31 13.84 11.19 -4.99
CA GLU A 31 14.33 11.63 -6.29
C GLU A 31 14.85 10.44 -7.11
N GLU A 32 15.70 9.60 -6.51
CA GLU A 32 16.20 8.39 -7.19
C GLU A 32 15.07 7.40 -7.53
N ALA A 33 14.12 7.23 -6.62
CA ALA A 33 12.99 6.31 -6.82
C ALA A 33 12.06 6.82 -7.93
N LYS A 34 11.74 8.11 -7.92
CA LYS A 34 10.91 8.75 -8.94
C LYS A 34 11.57 8.67 -10.31
N ASP A 35 12.85 9.04 -10.41
CA ASP A 35 13.61 8.96 -11.66
C ASP A 35 13.64 7.54 -12.23
N VAL A 36 13.77 6.52 -11.37
CA VAL A 36 13.73 5.12 -11.80
C VAL A 36 12.38 4.71 -12.39
N LEU A 37 11.26 5.21 -11.86
CA LEU A 37 9.92 4.95 -12.40
C LEU A 37 9.67 5.72 -13.69
N ASP A 38 9.99 7.02 -13.71
CA ASP A 38 9.76 7.92 -14.85
C ASP A 38 10.55 7.45 -16.07
N ASN A 39 11.79 6.99 -15.88
CA ASN A 39 12.65 6.48 -16.94
C ASN A 39 12.51 4.96 -17.17
N SER A 40 11.63 4.27 -16.43
CA SER A 40 11.44 2.82 -16.51
C SER A 40 12.75 2.02 -16.37
N GLU A 41 13.64 2.46 -15.48
CA GLU A 41 14.96 1.88 -15.22
C GLU A 41 14.94 0.78 -14.15
N GLY A 42 13.79 0.58 -13.53
CA GLY A 42 13.57 -0.48 -12.55
C GLY A 42 13.93 -1.85 -13.10
N THR A 43 14.44 -2.72 -12.23
CA THR A 43 14.77 -4.11 -12.58
C THR A 43 14.19 -5.08 -11.57
N GLU A 44 14.25 -6.37 -11.90
CA GLU A 44 13.87 -7.46 -11.00
C GLU A 44 14.71 -7.54 -9.73
N ASN A 45 15.84 -6.82 -9.64
CA ASN A 45 16.62 -6.76 -8.40
C ASN A 45 15.89 -6.00 -7.30
N VAL A 46 15.02 -5.06 -7.67
CA VAL A 46 14.33 -4.19 -6.70
C VAL A 46 13.26 -5.00 -5.96
N LEU A 47 13.46 -5.17 -4.66
CA LEU A 47 12.57 -5.89 -3.75
C LEU A 47 11.71 -4.96 -2.88
N ALA A 48 12.19 -3.75 -2.63
CA ALA A 48 11.47 -2.74 -1.85
C ALA A 48 11.53 -1.37 -2.52
N PHE A 49 10.37 -0.74 -2.62
CA PHE A 49 10.20 0.57 -3.23
C PHE A 49 9.49 1.48 -2.24
N HIS A 50 10.11 2.61 -1.91
CA HIS A 50 9.56 3.59 -1.00
C HIS A 50 9.65 4.96 -1.66
N LEU A 51 8.48 5.52 -1.95
CA LEU A 51 8.31 6.83 -2.53
C LEU A 51 7.38 7.60 -1.59
N ASP A 52 7.98 8.26 -0.61
CA ASP A 52 7.30 9.08 0.39
C ASP A 52 7.56 10.55 0.05
N PHE A 53 6.48 11.28 -0.21
CA PHE A 53 6.56 12.63 -0.74
C PHE A 53 6.84 13.62 0.40
N ARG A 54 7.89 14.44 0.25
CA ARG A 54 8.12 15.59 1.12
C ARG A 54 7.62 16.86 0.43
N VAL A 55 6.38 17.23 0.76
CA VAL A 55 5.75 18.57 0.66
C VAL A 55 6.11 19.41 -0.59
N GLY A 56 5.13 19.57 -1.50
CA GLY A 56 5.22 20.43 -2.67
C GLY A 56 4.35 20.04 -3.87
N PHE A 57 3.02 19.93 -3.71
CA PHE A 57 1.94 20.01 -4.73
C PHE A 57 2.14 19.45 -6.17
N GLU A 58 3.10 18.58 -6.46
CA GLU A 58 3.17 17.93 -7.76
C GLU A 58 2.25 16.72 -7.77
N ASP A 59 1.25 16.76 -8.65
CA ASP A 59 0.35 15.63 -8.91
C ASP A 59 1.19 14.43 -9.37
N CYS A 60 1.28 13.41 -8.51
CA CYS A 60 2.01 12.19 -8.80
C CYS A 60 1.06 11.13 -9.35
N HIS A 61 1.14 10.91 -10.66
CA HIS A 61 0.39 9.91 -11.40
C HIS A 61 1.29 8.71 -11.74
N PHE A 62 0.91 7.53 -11.25
CA PHE A 62 1.62 6.30 -11.57
C PHE A 62 0.72 5.30 -12.29
N THR A 63 1.32 4.54 -13.22
CA THR A 63 0.64 3.50 -13.99
C THR A 63 1.30 2.14 -13.82
N GLY A 64 0.56 1.07 -14.08
CA GLY A 64 1.08 -0.31 -14.00
C GLY A 64 2.34 -0.56 -14.84
N GLU A 65 2.46 0.08 -16.01
CA GLU A 65 3.63 -0.08 -16.90
C GLU A 65 4.95 0.34 -16.25
N GLN A 66 4.94 1.39 -15.40
CA GLN A 66 6.15 1.82 -14.67
C GLN A 66 6.64 0.76 -13.68
N PHE A 67 5.74 -0.10 -13.16
CA PHE A 67 6.08 -1.17 -12.23
C PHE A 67 6.39 -2.50 -12.92
N ARG A 68 6.21 -2.60 -14.25
CA ARG A 68 6.27 -3.88 -14.96
C ARG A 68 7.60 -4.60 -14.85
N LYS A 69 8.72 -3.86 -14.84
CA LYS A 69 10.07 -4.43 -14.68
C LYS A 69 10.42 -4.76 -13.24
N LEU A 70 9.68 -4.23 -12.26
CA LEU A 70 9.85 -4.49 -10.82
C LEU A 70 9.17 -5.81 -10.41
N SER A 71 9.40 -6.87 -11.18
CA SER A 71 8.62 -8.11 -11.11
C SER A 71 8.78 -8.89 -9.80
N LYS A 72 9.90 -8.70 -9.08
CA LYS A 72 10.18 -9.33 -7.78
C LYS A 72 9.87 -8.41 -6.58
N LEU A 73 9.20 -7.28 -6.80
CA LEU A 73 8.89 -6.33 -5.74
C LEU A 73 8.02 -6.97 -4.66
N ARG A 74 8.42 -6.80 -3.39
CA ARG A 74 7.76 -7.37 -2.21
C ARG A 74 7.21 -6.31 -1.26
N PHE A 75 7.80 -5.11 -1.26
CA PHE A 75 7.36 -3.97 -0.46
C PHE A 75 7.19 -2.77 -1.38
N LEU A 76 6.03 -2.13 -1.29
CA LEU A 76 5.70 -0.91 -2.01
C LEU A 76 5.03 0.05 -1.04
N HIS A 77 5.70 1.17 -0.80
CA HIS A 77 5.10 2.34 -0.17
C HIS A 77 5.06 3.47 -1.20
N LEU A 78 3.86 3.97 -1.48
CA LEU A 78 3.65 5.09 -2.39
C LEU A 78 2.80 6.14 -1.69
N HIS A 79 3.35 7.33 -1.60
CA HIS A 79 2.57 8.55 -1.53
C HIS A 79 2.17 8.90 -2.96
N CYS A 80 0.90 8.72 -3.31
CA CYS A 80 0.39 9.01 -4.64
C CYS A 80 -1.07 9.47 -4.61
N ASP A 81 -1.39 10.35 -5.55
CA ASP A 81 -2.73 10.93 -5.69
C ASP A 81 -3.51 10.27 -6.84
N ALA A 82 -2.83 9.59 -7.75
CA ALA A 82 -3.45 8.74 -8.76
C ALA A 82 -2.61 7.49 -9.05
N LEU A 83 -3.26 6.33 -8.96
CA LEU A 83 -2.70 5.03 -9.36
C LEU A 83 -3.62 4.42 -10.42
N GLU A 84 -3.33 4.72 -11.68
CA GLU A 84 -4.25 4.51 -12.81
C GLU A 84 -3.76 3.43 -13.78
N GLY A 85 -4.66 2.98 -14.65
CA GLY A 85 -4.37 1.97 -15.66
C GLY A 85 -4.44 0.55 -15.13
N ASN A 86 -3.89 -0.39 -15.90
CA ASN A 86 -4.00 -1.82 -15.64
C ASN A 86 -2.79 -2.34 -14.88
N PHE A 87 -3.01 -2.97 -13.72
CA PHE A 87 -1.98 -3.62 -12.91
C PHE A 87 -1.91 -5.14 -13.13
N ASP A 88 -2.61 -5.69 -14.13
CA ASP A 88 -2.50 -7.10 -14.48
C ASP A 88 -1.05 -7.50 -14.77
N GLY A 89 -0.63 -8.61 -14.15
CA GLY A 89 0.74 -9.12 -14.25
C GLY A 89 1.81 -8.29 -13.53
N CYS A 90 1.47 -7.10 -13.04
CA CYS A 90 2.35 -6.25 -12.22
C CYS A 90 2.20 -6.60 -10.73
N LEU A 91 3.22 -6.27 -9.94
CA LEU A 91 3.18 -6.36 -8.46
C LEU A 91 2.75 -7.72 -7.89
N SER A 92 2.90 -8.81 -8.66
CA SER A 92 2.37 -10.14 -8.29
C SER A 92 3.08 -10.79 -7.09
N ASN A 93 4.32 -10.35 -6.80
CA ASN A 93 5.11 -10.79 -5.64
C ASN A 93 4.93 -9.89 -4.40
N LEU A 94 4.09 -8.87 -4.49
CA LEU A 94 3.93 -7.88 -3.45
C LEU A 94 3.36 -8.55 -2.19
N ARG A 95 3.97 -8.23 -1.04
CA ARG A 95 3.59 -8.72 0.29
C ARG A 95 3.16 -7.60 1.22
N TRP A 96 3.69 -6.40 1.01
CA TRP A 96 3.30 -5.21 1.74
C TRP A 96 2.99 -4.12 0.73
N LEU A 97 1.76 -3.64 0.77
CA LEU A 97 1.30 -2.47 0.05
C LEU A 97 0.88 -1.38 1.05
N SER A 98 1.47 -0.21 0.91
CA SER A 98 1.15 0.98 1.70
C SER A 98 0.88 2.12 0.72
N LEU A 99 -0.36 2.58 0.66
CA LEU A 99 -0.79 3.68 -0.21
C LEU A 99 -1.26 4.85 0.63
N HIS A 100 -0.78 6.04 0.30
CA HIS A 100 -1.12 7.28 0.99
C HIS A 100 -1.46 8.36 -0.04
N SER A 101 -2.65 8.95 0.06
CA SER A 101 -3.05 10.09 -0.76
C SER A 101 -3.12 11.37 0.06
N SER A 102 -2.69 12.48 -0.54
CA SER A 102 -2.86 13.85 -0.03
C SER A 102 -4.24 14.41 -0.33
N ILE A 103 -4.98 13.83 -1.28
CA ILE A 103 -6.27 14.36 -1.71
C ILE A 103 -7.33 14.08 -0.63
N LEU A 104 -7.65 15.13 0.12
CA LEU A 104 -8.71 15.09 1.13
C LEU A 104 -10.12 15.19 0.53
N MET A 105 -10.27 15.79 -0.65
CA MET A 105 -11.58 16.13 -1.22
C MET A 105 -12.18 15.03 -2.13
N ASN A 106 -11.34 14.22 -2.79
CA ASN A 106 -11.72 13.19 -3.76
C ASN A 106 -10.80 11.97 -3.61
N GLN A 107 -10.82 11.33 -2.42
CA GLN A 107 -9.97 10.20 -2.04
C GLN A 107 -9.58 9.29 -3.21
N MET A 108 -8.29 8.93 -3.29
CA MET A 108 -7.76 8.18 -4.43
C MET A 108 -8.52 6.85 -4.62
N PRO A 109 -9.07 6.57 -5.82
CA PRO A 109 -9.74 5.31 -6.09
C PRO A 109 -8.75 4.16 -6.01
N MET A 110 -9.22 3.01 -5.54
CA MET A 110 -8.42 1.78 -5.60
C MET A 110 -8.05 1.44 -7.04
N PRO A 111 -6.78 1.10 -7.33
CA PRO A 111 -6.35 0.69 -8.66
C PRO A 111 -7.12 -0.56 -9.13
N ALA A 112 -7.61 -0.51 -10.36
CA ALA A 112 -8.27 -1.65 -10.99
C ALA A 112 -7.27 -2.81 -11.20
N ASN A 113 -7.77 -4.05 -11.13
CA ASN A 113 -7.01 -5.29 -11.39
C ASN A 113 -5.74 -5.48 -10.55
N LEU A 114 -5.62 -4.80 -9.40
CA LEU A 114 -4.49 -5.02 -8.52
C LEU A 114 -4.60 -6.39 -7.83
N ASN A 115 -3.67 -7.29 -8.15
CA ASN A 115 -3.68 -8.65 -7.60
C ASN A 115 -3.12 -8.68 -6.16
N LEU A 116 -4.00 -8.74 -5.17
CA LEU A 116 -3.64 -8.73 -3.74
C LEU A 116 -3.45 -10.15 -3.14
N LYS A 117 -3.45 -11.23 -3.93
CA LYS A 117 -3.43 -12.63 -3.41
C LYS A 117 -2.24 -12.95 -2.50
N ASN A 118 -1.10 -12.27 -2.69
CA ASN A 118 0.13 -12.50 -1.93
C ASN A 118 0.35 -11.47 -0.80
N ILE A 119 -0.55 -10.50 -0.66
CA ILE A 119 -0.44 -9.44 0.34
C ILE A 119 -0.64 -10.00 1.73
N VAL A 120 0.25 -9.57 2.62
CA VAL A 120 0.28 -9.86 4.06
C VAL A 120 -0.05 -8.61 4.86
N VAL A 121 0.41 -7.44 4.40
CA VAL A 121 0.14 -6.13 5.02
C VAL A 121 -0.45 -5.21 3.96
N LEU A 122 -1.67 -4.70 4.24
CA LEU A 122 -2.32 -3.69 3.44
C LEU A 122 -2.62 -2.47 4.31
N GLU A 123 -2.01 -1.35 3.97
CA GLU A 123 -2.20 -0.06 4.63
C GLU A 123 -2.68 0.95 3.60
N LEU A 124 -3.84 1.54 3.85
CA LEU A 124 -4.47 2.52 2.97
C LEU A 124 -4.76 3.77 3.79
N THR A 125 -4.22 4.90 3.37
CA THR A 125 -4.48 6.21 3.99
C THR A 125 -5.11 7.14 2.98
N SER A 126 -6.30 7.67 3.30
CA SER A 126 -7.05 8.60 2.44
C SER A 126 -7.43 8.01 1.06
N CYS A 127 -7.66 6.69 0.98
CA CYS A 127 -8.10 6.02 -0.25
C CYS A 127 -9.62 5.74 -0.25
N ASP A 128 -10.24 5.78 -1.43
CA ASP A 128 -11.60 5.28 -1.66
C ASP A 128 -11.58 3.78 -1.98
N VAL A 129 -12.09 2.98 -1.04
CA VAL A 129 -12.11 1.52 -1.15
C VAL A 129 -13.49 0.95 -1.42
N ARG A 130 -14.51 1.77 -1.72
CA ARG A 130 -15.89 1.31 -1.95
C ARG A 130 -15.95 0.20 -3.01
N ASP A 131 -15.23 0.39 -4.12
CA ASP A 131 -15.13 -0.57 -5.21
C ASP A 131 -13.88 -1.49 -5.08
N GLY A 132 -13.09 -1.32 -4.02
CA GLY A 132 -11.86 -2.07 -3.78
C GLY A 132 -12.06 -3.37 -2.99
N TRP A 133 -13.23 -3.57 -2.38
CA TRP A 133 -13.44 -4.67 -1.45
C TRP A 133 -13.29 -6.06 -2.08
N ASP A 134 -13.73 -6.25 -3.32
CA ASP A 134 -13.57 -7.53 -4.03
C ASP A 134 -12.10 -7.92 -4.17
N SER A 135 -11.26 -6.96 -4.56
CA SER A 135 -9.81 -7.13 -4.65
C SER A 135 -9.19 -7.42 -3.27
N ILE A 136 -9.59 -6.69 -2.23
CA ILE A 136 -9.09 -6.89 -0.87
C ILE A 136 -9.49 -8.28 -0.35
N GLN A 137 -10.72 -8.73 -0.58
CA GLN A 137 -11.19 -10.06 -0.18
C GLN A 137 -10.42 -11.22 -0.85
N MET A 138 -9.70 -10.97 -1.94
CA MET A 138 -8.79 -11.94 -2.54
C MET A 138 -7.46 -12.11 -1.79
N ALA A 139 -7.13 -11.20 -0.85
CA ALA A 139 -5.91 -11.26 -0.04
C ALA A 139 -6.02 -12.30 1.09
N VAL A 140 -6.06 -13.59 0.73
CA VAL A 140 -6.24 -14.70 1.69
C VAL A 140 -5.05 -14.89 2.66
N LYS A 141 -3.91 -14.28 2.37
CA LYS A 141 -2.69 -14.28 3.22
C LYS A 141 -2.60 -13.05 4.14
N LEU A 142 -3.60 -12.17 4.10
CA LEU A 142 -3.60 -10.90 4.83
C LEU A 142 -3.55 -11.16 6.34
N LYS A 143 -2.61 -10.50 7.00
CA LYS A 143 -2.42 -10.46 8.45
C LYS A 143 -2.71 -9.09 9.03
N VAL A 144 -2.43 -8.03 8.29
CA VAL A 144 -2.66 -6.65 8.72
C VAL A 144 -3.49 -5.94 7.67
N LEU A 145 -4.64 -5.42 8.09
CA LEU A 145 -5.47 -4.51 7.30
C LEU A 145 -5.65 -3.21 8.09
N SER A 146 -5.10 -2.12 7.57
CA SER A 146 -5.23 -0.79 8.18
C SER A 146 -5.77 0.20 7.18
N LEU A 147 -6.92 0.79 7.50
CA LEU A 147 -7.52 1.87 6.75
C LEU A 147 -7.56 3.10 7.65
N ARG A 148 -6.95 4.19 7.20
CA ARG A 148 -6.87 5.45 7.93
C ARG A 148 -7.42 6.57 7.06
N HIS A 149 -8.25 7.45 7.62
CA HIS A 149 -8.83 8.57 6.89
C HIS A 149 -9.59 8.14 5.62
N CYS A 150 -10.11 6.90 5.54
CA CYS A 150 -10.91 6.44 4.41
C CYS A 150 -12.38 6.79 4.69
N HIS A 151 -12.78 8.00 4.29
CA HIS A 151 -14.01 8.63 4.75
C HIS A 151 -15.23 8.17 3.97
N TYR A 152 -15.10 7.61 2.76
CA TYR A 152 -16.25 7.16 1.97
C TYR A 152 -16.73 5.73 2.29
N ILE A 153 -16.07 5.03 3.21
CA ILE A 153 -16.48 3.69 3.61
C ILE A 153 -17.69 3.79 4.54
N THR A 154 -18.80 3.20 4.14
CA THR A 154 -20.00 3.09 4.99
C THR A 154 -20.19 1.71 5.60
N ARG A 155 -19.60 0.69 4.98
CA ARG A 155 -19.68 -0.71 5.41
C ARG A 155 -18.41 -1.49 5.11
N THR A 156 -18.11 -2.49 5.94
CA THR A 156 -17.02 -3.44 5.71
C THR A 156 -17.48 -4.64 4.87
N PRO A 157 -16.56 -5.39 4.24
CA PRO A 157 -16.91 -6.62 3.54
C PRO A 157 -17.13 -7.76 4.54
N ASP A 158 -17.53 -8.94 4.02
CA ASP A 158 -17.45 -10.17 4.80
C ASP A 158 -15.97 -10.53 5.06
N PHE A 159 -15.60 -10.63 6.35
CA PHE A 159 -14.27 -10.98 6.79
C PHE A 159 -13.97 -12.50 6.80
N SER A 160 -14.93 -13.37 6.45
CA SER A 160 -14.78 -14.83 6.56
C SER A 160 -13.59 -15.40 5.76
N ARG A 161 -13.09 -14.67 4.75
CA ARG A 161 -11.92 -15.07 3.95
C ARG A 161 -10.58 -14.75 4.61
N PHE A 162 -10.53 -13.83 5.57
CA PHE A 162 -9.29 -13.39 6.21
C PHE A 162 -8.94 -14.26 7.43
N THR A 163 -8.74 -15.56 7.17
CA THR A 163 -8.49 -16.57 8.22
C THR A 163 -7.21 -16.34 9.03
N ASN A 164 -6.26 -15.57 8.49
CA ASN A 164 -4.98 -15.24 9.12
C ASN A 164 -4.90 -13.79 9.63
N LEU A 165 -6.00 -13.04 9.65
CA LEU A 165 -5.99 -11.63 10.04
C LEU A 165 -5.66 -11.49 11.53
N GLU A 166 -4.57 -10.79 11.82
CA GLU A 166 -4.02 -10.56 13.16
C GLU A 166 -4.27 -9.13 13.64
N SER A 167 -4.32 -8.17 12.72
CA SER A 167 -4.56 -6.74 13.01
C SER A 167 -5.55 -6.15 12.02
N LEU A 168 -6.60 -5.52 12.56
CA LEU A 168 -7.63 -4.81 11.81
C LEU A 168 -7.79 -3.40 12.38
N SER A 169 -7.60 -2.39 11.56
CA SER A 169 -7.71 -0.98 11.96
C SER A 169 -8.56 -0.18 10.98
N PHE A 170 -9.57 0.49 11.51
CA PHE A 170 -10.33 1.55 10.86
C PHE A 170 -10.18 2.81 11.71
N GLU A 171 -9.19 3.63 11.37
CA GLU A 171 -8.89 4.84 12.11
C GLU A 171 -9.42 6.05 11.34
N ASN A 172 -10.18 6.91 12.02
CA ASN A 172 -10.73 8.13 11.41
C ASN A 172 -11.57 7.87 10.14
N CYS A 173 -12.23 6.71 10.07
CA CYS A 173 -13.14 6.33 8.98
C CYS A 173 -14.58 6.78 9.33
N HIS A 174 -14.81 8.08 9.37
CA HIS A 174 -16.01 8.68 9.97
C HIS A 174 -17.37 8.21 9.44
N GLN A 175 -17.50 7.79 8.17
CA GLN A 175 -18.78 7.32 7.63
C GLN A 175 -19.03 5.83 7.85
N LEU A 176 -18.10 5.10 8.48
CA LEU A 176 -18.24 3.66 8.68
C LEU A 176 -19.29 3.38 9.76
N GLU A 177 -20.46 2.90 9.32
CA GLU A 177 -21.61 2.62 10.19
C GLU A 177 -21.82 1.11 10.41
N VAL A 178 -21.53 0.30 9.38
CA VAL A 178 -21.86 -1.13 9.39
C VAL A 178 -20.59 -1.97 9.32
N ILE A 179 -20.26 -2.64 10.42
CA ILE A 179 -19.20 -3.66 10.47
C ILE A 179 -19.85 -5.03 10.31
N ALA A 180 -19.35 -5.82 9.36
CA ALA A 180 -19.84 -7.16 9.10
C ALA A 180 -19.68 -8.06 10.34
N SER A 181 -20.73 -8.78 10.71
CA SER A 181 -20.76 -9.66 11.89
C SER A 181 -19.74 -10.80 11.84
N SER A 182 -19.22 -11.13 10.65
CA SER A 182 -18.13 -12.09 10.47
C SER A 182 -16.82 -11.65 11.11
N ILE A 183 -16.67 -10.39 11.54
CA ILE A 183 -15.56 -9.94 12.39
C ILE A 183 -15.42 -10.82 13.64
N GLY A 184 -16.53 -11.30 14.21
CA GLY A 184 -16.55 -12.20 15.36
C GLY A 184 -16.03 -13.62 15.08
N ARG A 185 -15.75 -13.96 13.81
CA ARG A 185 -15.19 -15.26 13.40
C ARG A 185 -13.67 -15.23 13.20
N LEU A 186 -13.03 -14.06 13.34
CA LEU A 186 -11.59 -13.88 13.14
C LEU A 186 -10.80 -14.43 14.33
N LYS A 187 -10.44 -15.71 14.26
CA LYS A 187 -9.76 -16.42 15.38
C LYS A 187 -8.35 -15.92 15.70
N SER A 188 -7.66 -15.34 14.71
CA SER A 188 -6.28 -14.88 14.84
C SER A 188 -6.17 -13.39 15.21
N LEU A 189 -7.30 -12.68 15.31
CA LEU A 189 -7.31 -11.23 15.52
C LEU A 189 -6.79 -10.90 16.92
N ALA A 190 -5.65 -10.24 16.99
CA ALA A 190 -4.99 -9.81 18.22
C ALA A 190 -5.12 -8.29 18.45
N PHE A 191 -5.34 -7.51 17.38
CA PHE A 191 -5.49 -6.07 17.46
C PHE A 191 -6.71 -5.60 16.65
N LEU A 192 -7.57 -4.81 17.30
CA LEU A 192 -8.71 -4.15 16.68
C LEU A 192 -8.71 -2.67 17.06
N ASN A 193 -8.66 -1.79 16.06
CA ASN A 193 -8.78 -0.35 16.24
C ASN A 193 -9.99 0.17 15.46
N LEU A 194 -10.93 0.80 16.18
CA LEU A 194 -12.14 1.44 15.65
C LEU A 194 -12.22 2.90 16.14
N SER A 195 -11.07 3.57 16.26
CA SER A 195 -11.00 4.92 16.82
C SER A 195 -11.49 5.97 15.83
N PHE A 196 -12.15 6.99 16.36
CA PHE A 196 -12.66 8.15 15.60
C PHE A 196 -13.68 7.77 14.50
N LEU A 197 -14.45 6.69 14.72
CA LEU A 197 -15.70 6.46 13.99
C LEU A 197 -16.79 7.42 14.49
N SER A 198 -17.78 7.74 13.66
CA SER A 198 -18.94 8.51 14.13
C SER A 198 -19.73 7.69 15.16
N GLN A 199 -20.22 8.36 16.20
CA GLN A 199 -21.17 7.77 17.15
C GLN A 199 -22.58 8.14 16.68
N HIS A 200 -23.42 7.13 16.43
CA HIS A 200 -24.87 7.27 16.29
C HIS A 200 -25.54 6.93 17.61
#